data_AF-A0A833VGH4-F1
#
_entry.id   AF-A0A833VGH4-F1
#
_cell.length_a   1.000
_cell.length_b   1.000
_cell.length_c   1.000
_cell.angle_alpha   90.00
_cell.angle_beta   90.00
_cell.angle_gamma   90.00
#
_symmetry.space_group_name_H-M   'P 1'
#
loop_
_entity.id
_entity.type
_entity.pdbx_description
1 polymer ?
#
loop_
_entity_poly.entity_id
_entity_poly.type
_entity_poly.pdbx_seq_one_letter_code
_entity_poly.pdbx_strand_id
1 'polypeptide(L)'
;MAVSILCHDISDLCIGKPAVSSLHLSAAVSDAISSLRRSPSQFLLIISDKPSPEKKPAAIAGSICLVDVVCFLCSEGKRQLVDPAGALGSSVLLQKGRVRRVEPHSSVLDALDAILDGGATELVIPLWARSGSRKKHSTENFCLLTQEDLVRYFLASISVLSSIVSLSVSSLDLIQHDFPSIQPRYSATSALSLLNRHKTPVAVITETGHLISELSASIISSLDLAAVKGSVSNIATFSVDEFVGWIEGIARKSGRSVPEVVVCQPGSSLVAVMVQALAHRVDHVWVVDEKDDCKVVGIVTFTDILRVFRYQLTGVEF
;
A
#
# COMPACT_ATOMS: atom_id res chain seq x y z
N MET A 1 -12.58 15.26 -24.81
CA MET A 1 -13.24 14.18 -24.02
C MET A 1 -12.57 13.92 -22.68
N ALA A 2 -11.23 14.06 -22.54
CA ALA A 2 -10.54 14.00 -21.24
C ALA A 2 -10.98 15.06 -20.20
N VAL A 3 -11.66 16.13 -20.64
CA VAL A 3 -12.12 17.23 -19.78
C VAL A 3 -13.12 16.75 -18.71
N SER A 4 -13.97 15.75 -18.98
CA SER A 4 -14.94 15.27 -17.97
C SER A 4 -14.31 14.52 -16.81
N ILE A 5 -13.14 13.88 -17.02
CA ILE A 5 -12.38 13.20 -15.97
C ILE A 5 -11.78 14.23 -14.99
N LEU A 6 -11.32 15.36 -15.51
CA LEU A 6 -10.73 16.42 -14.72
C LEU A 6 -11.76 17.30 -13.98
N CYS A 7 -13.05 17.15 -14.29
CA CYS A 7 -14.13 17.89 -13.64
C CYS A 7 -14.58 17.29 -12.29
N HIS A 8 -14.11 16.10 -11.94
CA HIS A 8 -14.45 15.49 -10.65
C HIS A 8 -13.53 16.00 -9.55
N ASP A 9 -14.15 16.39 -8.44
CA ASP A 9 -13.44 16.74 -7.22
C ASP A 9 -13.00 15.46 -6.52
N ILE A 10 -11.83 15.48 -5.88
CA ILE A 10 -11.31 14.35 -5.12
C ILE A 10 -12.31 13.85 -4.05
N SER A 11 -13.17 14.72 -3.53
CA SER A 11 -14.22 14.32 -2.58
C SER A 11 -15.18 13.26 -3.12
N ASP A 12 -15.37 13.19 -4.44
CA ASP A 12 -16.23 12.17 -5.07
C ASP A 12 -15.63 10.77 -4.87
N LEU A 13 -14.31 10.64 -4.88
CA LEU A 13 -13.60 9.37 -4.63
C LEU A 13 -13.67 8.95 -3.15
N CYS A 14 -14.05 9.87 -2.24
CA CYS A 14 -14.26 9.58 -0.84
C CYS A 14 -15.66 9.00 -0.55
N ILE A 15 -16.59 9.04 -1.50
CA ILE A 15 -17.97 8.57 -1.30
C ILE A 15 -17.98 7.07 -1.02
N GLY A 16 -18.65 6.67 0.08
CA GLY A 16 -18.74 5.27 0.50
C GLY A 16 -17.48 4.72 1.19
N LYS A 17 -16.40 5.51 1.28
CA LYS A 17 -15.20 5.12 2.03
C LYS A 17 -15.37 5.34 3.53
N PRO A 18 -14.85 4.43 4.38
CA PRO A 18 -14.90 4.63 5.82
C PRO A 18 -13.97 5.77 6.25
N ALA A 19 -14.33 6.46 7.32
CA ALA A 19 -13.42 7.40 7.98
C ALA A 19 -12.21 6.65 8.55
N VAL A 20 -11.01 7.21 8.38
CA VAL A 20 -9.79 6.60 8.91
C VAL A 20 -9.65 6.89 10.40
N SER A 21 -9.21 5.88 11.15
CA SER A 21 -8.89 6.03 12.57
C SER A 21 -7.54 6.74 12.76
N SER A 22 -7.44 7.58 13.79
CA SER A 22 -6.22 8.31 14.12
C SER A 22 -5.63 7.90 15.47
N LEU A 23 -4.32 8.03 15.60
CA LEU A 23 -3.56 7.86 16.84
C LEU A 23 -2.65 9.05 17.08
N HIS A 24 -2.41 9.33 18.36
CA HIS A 24 -1.45 10.33 18.79
C HIS A 24 -0.01 9.82 18.66
N LEU A 25 0.94 10.72 18.41
CA LEU A 25 2.36 10.38 18.25
C LEU A 25 2.95 9.69 19.49
N SER A 26 2.40 9.98 20.67
CA SER A 26 2.79 9.38 21.95
C SER A 26 2.24 7.96 22.17
N ALA A 27 1.31 7.48 21.34
CA ALA A 27 0.69 6.18 21.48
C ALA A 27 1.71 5.02 21.37
N ALA A 28 1.43 3.92 22.07
CA ALA A 28 2.28 2.74 22.04
C ALA A 28 2.00 1.88 20.81
N VAL A 29 2.96 1.04 20.41
CA VAL A 29 2.77 0.06 19.33
C VAL A 29 1.59 -0.88 19.62
N SER A 30 1.34 -1.23 20.89
CA SER A 30 0.15 -2.00 21.29
C SER A 30 -1.18 -1.31 20.95
N ASP A 31 -1.24 0.02 21.02
CA ASP A 31 -2.42 0.80 20.71
C ASP A 31 -2.65 0.87 19.19
N ALA A 32 -1.56 0.98 18.42
CA ALA A 32 -1.55 0.85 16.96
C ALA A 32 -2.10 -0.50 16.51
N ILE A 33 -1.60 -1.59 17.10
CA ILE A 33 -2.06 -2.95 16.83
C ILE A 33 -3.56 -3.11 17.12
N SER A 34 -4.01 -2.63 18.29
CA SER A 34 -5.41 -2.73 18.71
C SER A 34 -6.35 -1.89 17.85
N SER A 35 -5.86 -0.79 17.30
CA SER A 35 -6.61 0.11 16.43
C SER A 35 -6.65 -0.40 14.97
N LEU A 36 -5.54 -0.92 14.45
CA LEU A 36 -5.46 -1.56 13.14
C LEU A 36 -6.43 -2.74 13.04
N ARG A 37 -6.55 -3.56 14.09
CA ARG A 37 -7.47 -4.70 14.13
C ARG A 37 -8.95 -4.31 13.98
N ARG A 38 -9.31 -3.12 14.45
CA ARG A 38 -10.69 -2.59 14.39
C ARG A 38 -10.93 -1.73 13.15
N SER A 39 -9.87 -1.34 12.45
CA SER A 39 -9.95 -0.42 11.32
C SER A 39 -10.26 -1.18 10.03
N PRO A 40 -11.31 -0.80 9.28
CA PRO A 40 -11.57 -1.37 7.96
C PRO A 40 -10.51 -0.96 6.93
N SER A 41 -9.81 0.15 7.17
CA SER A 41 -8.92 0.80 6.21
C SER A 41 -7.51 0.21 6.19
N GLN A 42 -7.15 -0.74 7.06
CA GLN A 42 -5.78 -1.30 7.24
C GLN A 42 -4.65 -0.28 7.51
N PHE A 43 -4.96 1.01 7.54
CA PHE A 43 -4.07 2.11 7.87
C PHE A 43 -4.62 2.89 9.08
N LEU A 44 -3.71 3.53 9.82
CA LEU A 44 -4.01 4.53 10.84
C LEU A 44 -3.27 5.82 10.53
N LEU A 45 -3.90 6.96 10.81
CA LEU A 45 -3.23 8.26 10.75
C LEU A 45 -2.52 8.56 12.07
N ILE A 46 -1.31 9.08 11.99
CA ILE A 46 -0.57 9.59 13.15
C ILE A 46 -0.75 11.11 13.19
N ILE A 47 -1.29 11.61 14.29
CA ILE A 47 -1.51 13.03 14.54
C ILE A 47 -0.44 13.51 15.52
N SER A 48 0.16 14.66 15.23
CA SER A 48 1.11 15.31 16.14
C SER A 48 0.37 15.97 17.31
N ASP A 49 0.87 15.75 18.51
CA ASP A 49 0.32 16.30 19.77
C ASP A 49 0.60 17.80 19.94
N LYS A 50 1.30 18.45 19.00
CA LYS A 50 1.65 19.87 19.14
C LYS A 50 0.37 20.73 19.10
N PRO A 51 0.02 21.45 20.19
CA PRO A 51 -1.04 22.45 20.12
C PRO A 51 -0.51 23.59 19.24
N SER A 52 -1.10 23.77 18.06
CA SER A 52 -0.89 25.01 17.34
C SER A 52 -1.61 26.12 18.12
N PRO A 53 -0.93 27.21 18.50
CA PRO A 53 -1.57 28.35 19.16
C PRO A 53 -2.53 29.13 18.23
N GLU A 54 -2.61 28.74 16.96
CA GLU A 54 -3.54 29.27 15.97
C GLU A 54 -4.47 28.14 15.52
N LYS A 55 -5.68 28.47 15.03
CA LYS A 55 -6.71 27.53 14.50
C LYS A 55 -6.24 26.77 13.25
N LYS A 56 -5.06 26.16 13.27
CA LYS A 56 -4.53 25.34 12.19
C LYS A 56 -5.07 23.91 12.35
N PRO A 57 -5.41 23.24 11.24
CA PRO A 57 -5.85 21.86 11.27
C PRO A 57 -4.80 20.97 11.96
N ALA A 58 -5.26 19.87 12.55
CA ALA A 58 -4.39 18.95 13.26
C ALA A 58 -3.23 18.51 12.35
N ALA A 59 -1.98 18.67 12.83
CA ALA A 59 -0.81 18.36 12.03
C ALA A 59 -0.68 16.84 11.87
N ILE A 60 -0.96 16.34 10.66
CA ILE A 60 -0.79 14.94 10.30
C ILE A 60 0.71 14.66 10.19
N ALA A 61 1.20 13.75 11.02
CA ALA A 61 2.62 13.38 11.10
C ALA A 61 2.97 12.21 10.18
N GLY A 62 1.99 11.40 9.77
CA GLY A 62 2.18 10.27 8.85
C GLY A 62 1.05 9.25 8.92
N SER A 63 1.27 8.09 8.30
CA SER A 63 0.41 6.91 8.35
C SER A 63 1.21 5.72 8.92
N ILE A 64 0.50 4.71 9.43
CA ILE A 64 1.08 3.43 9.81
C ILE A 64 0.16 2.29 9.36
N CYS A 65 0.75 1.24 8.80
CA CYS A 65 0.04 0.01 8.42
C CYS A 65 0.61 -1.22 9.15
N LEU A 66 0.00 -2.38 8.90
CA LEU A 66 0.47 -3.65 9.49
C LEU A 66 1.90 -3.99 9.04
N VAL A 67 2.27 -3.68 7.80
CA VAL A 67 3.63 -3.92 7.28
C VAL A 67 4.67 -3.18 8.10
N ASP A 68 4.42 -1.92 8.45
CA ASP A 68 5.36 -1.12 9.25
C ASP A 68 5.55 -1.71 10.65
N VAL A 69 4.47 -2.23 11.26
CA VAL A 69 4.54 -2.92 12.55
C VAL A 69 5.34 -4.20 12.45
N VAL A 70 5.08 -5.05 11.45
CA VAL A 70 5.82 -6.31 11.25
C VAL A 70 7.30 -6.03 10.98
N CYS A 71 7.61 -5.11 10.06
CA CYS A 71 8.99 -4.70 9.77
C CYS A 71 9.68 -4.11 11.01
N PHE A 72 8.97 -3.36 11.86
CA PHE A 72 9.52 -2.83 13.11
C PHE A 72 9.88 -3.92 14.11
N LEU A 73 8.94 -4.86 14.34
CA LEU A 73 9.15 -5.97 15.27
C LEU A 73 10.27 -6.91 14.79
N CYS A 74 10.44 -7.05 13.48
CA CYS A 74 11.41 -7.95 12.85
C CYS A 74 12.70 -7.23 12.39
N SER A 75 12.90 -5.96 12.72
CA SER A 75 14.13 -5.22 12.33
C SER A 75 15.35 -5.77 13.08
N GLU A 76 16.37 -6.19 12.35
CA GLU A 76 17.62 -6.69 12.93
C GLU A 76 18.39 -5.60 13.69
N GLY A 77 18.94 -5.96 14.85
CA GLY A 77 19.87 -5.11 15.61
C GLY A 77 19.29 -4.30 16.78
N LYS A 78 18.05 -4.55 17.20
CA LYS A 78 17.47 -3.87 18.36
C LYS A 78 16.78 -4.84 19.34
N ARG A 79 16.58 -4.39 20.58
CA ARG A 79 16.01 -5.15 21.73
C ARG A 79 14.64 -5.82 21.45
N GLN A 80 13.96 -5.53 20.35
CA GLN A 80 12.60 -5.98 20.05
C GLN A 80 12.48 -7.48 19.80
N LEU A 81 13.50 -8.12 19.22
CA LEU A 81 13.52 -9.58 19.01
C LEU A 81 13.77 -10.34 20.32
N VAL A 82 14.45 -9.70 21.28
CA VAL A 82 14.82 -10.28 22.59
C VAL A 82 13.75 -9.97 23.66
N ASP A 83 13.13 -8.80 23.58
CA ASP A 83 12.04 -8.33 24.45
C ASP A 83 10.87 -7.79 23.61
N PRO A 84 10.01 -8.68 23.08
CA PRO A 84 8.83 -8.28 22.33
C PRO A 84 7.81 -7.54 23.20
N ALA A 85 7.82 -7.73 24.53
CA ALA A 85 6.92 -7.03 25.43
C ALA A 85 7.32 -5.54 25.56
N GLY A 86 8.61 -5.26 25.72
CA GLY A 86 9.14 -3.89 25.70
C GLY A 86 8.99 -3.20 24.35
N ALA A 87 9.11 -3.93 23.24
CA ALA A 87 8.84 -3.42 21.90
C ALA A 87 7.43 -2.86 21.73
N LEU A 88 6.43 -3.56 22.28
CA LEU A 88 5.02 -3.20 22.18
C LEU A 88 4.67 -1.94 23.00
N GLY A 89 5.38 -1.71 24.10
CA GLY A 89 5.22 -0.53 24.95
C GLY A 89 5.97 0.71 24.45
N SER A 90 6.81 0.57 23.43
CA SER A 90 7.54 1.70 22.86
C SER A 90 6.58 2.62 22.08
N SER A 91 6.80 3.94 22.16
CA SER A 91 6.05 4.91 21.35
C SER A 91 6.28 4.66 19.87
N VAL A 92 5.24 4.84 19.06
CA VAL A 92 5.25 4.63 17.61
C VAL A 92 6.18 5.66 16.94
N LEU A 93 7.49 5.42 16.97
CA LEU A 93 8.48 6.07 16.11
C LEU A 93 8.54 5.39 14.74
N LEU A 94 7.38 5.11 14.16
CA LEU A 94 7.25 4.66 12.79
C LEU A 94 6.76 5.84 11.95
N GLN A 95 7.63 6.83 11.78
CA GLN A 95 7.46 7.80 10.68
C GLN A 95 7.81 7.09 9.37
N LYS A 96 6.89 6.32 8.81
CA LYS A 96 7.03 5.74 7.47
C LYS A 96 5.68 5.69 6.79
N GLY A 97 5.50 6.59 5.82
CA GLY A 97 4.27 6.83 5.09
C GLY A 97 4.18 8.32 4.81
N ARG A 98 4.45 8.73 3.57
CA ARG A 98 4.38 10.15 3.19
C ARG A 98 2.92 10.45 2.94
N VAL A 99 2.26 10.94 3.99
CA VAL A 99 0.87 11.36 3.88
C VAL A 99 0.82 12.80 3.43
N ARG A 100 0.03 13.08 2.38
CA ARG A 100 -0.21 14.44 1.91
C ARG A 100 -1.67 14.82 2.12
N ARG A 101 -1.92 15.92 2.82
CA ARG A 101 -3.26 16.50 2.91
C ARG A 101 -3.61 17.14 1.58
N VAL A 102 -4.80 16.85 1.08
CA VAL A 102 -5.35 17.43 -0.15
C VAL A 102 -6.74 17.96 0.16
N GLU A 103 -7.08 19.13 -0.38
CA GLU A 103 -8.37 19.75 -0.14
C GLU A 103 -9.48 19.00 -0.91
N PRO A 104 -10.71 18.90 -0.39
CA PRO A 104 -11.76 18.08 -0.99
C PRO A 104 -12.12 18.46 -2.42
N HIS A 105 -11.98 19.75 -2.75
CA HIS A 105 -12.29 20.35 -4.05
C HIS A 105 -11.07 20.42 -5.00
N SER A 106 -9.95 19.78 -4.64
CA SER A 106 -8.82 19.64 -5.54
C SER A 106 -9.17 18.66 -6.66
N SER A 107 -8.55 18.86 -7.83
CA SER A 107 -8.83 18.02 -9.01
C SER A 107 -8.16 16.65 -8.88
N VAL A 108 -8.66 15.64 -9.62
CA VAL A 108 -8.02 14.32 -9.70
C VAL A 108 -6.55 14.42 -10.17
N LEU A 109 -6.23 15.39 -11.03
CA LEU A 109 -4.85 15.62 -11.48
C LEU A 109 -3.95 16.11 -10.35
N ASP A 110 -4.44 17.02 -9.49
CA ASP A 110 -3.70 17.46 -8.30
C ASP A 110 -3.42 16.28 -7.34
N ALA A 111 -4.37 15.36 -7.20
CA ALA A 111 -4.20 14.10 -6.46
C ALA A 111 -3.11 13.22 -7.09
N LEU A 112 -3.15 13.08 -8.40
CA LEU A 112 -2.21 12.27 -9.17
C LEU A 112 -0.78 12.80 -9.02
N ASP A 113 -0.61 14.11 -9.18
CA ASP A 113 0.67 14.80 -8.99
C ASP A 113 1.14 14.72 -7.53
N ALA A 114 0.21 14.79 -6.58
CA ALA A 114 0.50 14.62 -5.16
C ALA A 114 1.08 13.25 -4.81
N ILE A 115 0.60 12.18 -5.47
CA ILE A 115 1.11 10.81 -5.29
C ILE A 115 2.41 10.61 -6.07
N LEU A 116 2.43 10.94 -7.36
CA LEU A 116 3.53 10.61 -8.27
C LEU A 116 4.77 11.48 -8.04
N ASP A 117 4.62 12.80 -7.99
CA ASP A 117 5.75 13.73 -7.81
C ASP A 117 5.99 14.03 -6.33
N GLY A 118 4.91 14.05 -5.54
CA GLY A 118 4.99 14.27 -4.10
C GLY A 118 5.55 13.09 -3.32
N GLY A 119 5.63 11.92 -3.95
CA GLY A 119 6.01 10.65 -3.32
C GLY A 119 5.07 10.28 -2.17
N ALA A 120 3.81 10.74 -2.22
CA ALA A 120 2.83 10.43 -1.20
C ALA A 120 2.33 8.99 -1.39
N THR A 121 2.36 8.20 -0.32
CA THR A 121 1.82 6.83 -0.31
C THR A 121 0.30 6.87 -0.22
N GLU A 122 -0.22 7.81 0.56
CA GLU A 122 -1.65 8.05 0.73
C GLU A 122 -1.98 9.55 0.79
N LEU A 123 -3.17 9.91 0.32
CA LEU A 123 -3.73 11.25 0.42
C LEU A 123 -4.75 11.31 1.54
N VAL A 124 -4.69 12.37 2.35
CA VAL A 124 -5.69 12.64 3.39
C VAL A 124 -6.61 13.76 2.97
N ILE A 125 -7.90 13.43 2.91
CA ILE A 125 -8.96 14.35 2.53
C ILE A 125 -9.81 14.60 3.78
N PRO A 126 -9.99 15.87 4.20
CA PRO A 126 -10.87 16.19 5.31
C PRO A 126 -12.34 15.94 4.93
N LEU A 127 -13.05 15.18 5.76
CA LEU A 127 -14.49 14.96 5.62
C LEU A 127 -15.23 16.03 6.43
N TRP A 128 -15.94 16.92 5.74
CA TRP A 128 -16.77 17.91 6.42
C TRP A 128 -17.95 17.20 7.09
N ALA A 129 -18.10 17.40 8.39
CA ALA A 129 -19.34 17.03 9.08
C ALA A 129 -20.47 17.92 8.52
N ARG A 130 -21.57 17.32 8.03
CA ARG A 130 -22.74 18.06 7.55
C ARG A 130 -23.13 19.13 8.57
N SER A 131 -23.07 20.38 8.14
CA SER A 131 -23.37 21.59 8.93
C SER A 131 -24.78 21.48 9.51
N GLY A 132 -24.89 21.03 10.75
CA GLY A 132 -26.17 20.84 11.43
C GLY A 132 -26.10 20.76 12.94
N SER A 133 -24.91 20.68 13.55
CA SER A 133 -24.79 20.63 15.01
C SER A 133 -23.79 21.65 15.51
N ARG A 134 -24.31 22.73 16.09
CA ARG A 134 -23.56 23.64 16.97
C ARG A 134 -23.08 22.85 18.19
N LYS A 135 -21.95 22.14 18.09
CA LYS A 135 -21.22 21.65 19.27
C LYS A 135 -19.71 21.82 19.08
N LYS A 136 -19.11 22.35 20.16
CA LYS A 136 -17.68 22.60 20.41
C LYS A 136 -16.80 21.40 20.01
N HIS A 137 -15.67 21.69 19.38
CA HIS A 137 -14.56 20.80 19.05
C HIS A 137 -14.97 19.50 18.32
N SER A 138 -15.36 19.60 17.05
CA SER A 138 -15.46 18.41 16.19
C SER A 138 -14.05 17.88 15.89
N THR A 139 -13.78 16.64 16.28
CA THR A 139 -12.65 15.88 15.73
C THR A 139 -12.79 15.85 14.21
N GLU A 140 -11.82 16.44 13.50
CA GLU A 140 -11.80 16.42 12.03
C GLU A 140 -11.70 14.96 11.58
N ASN A 141 -12.71 14.48 10.85
CA ASN A 141 -12.68 13.14 10.29
C ASN A 141 -11.95 13.19 8.95
N PHE A 142 -11.21 12.13 8.64
CA PHE A 142 -10.41 12.04 7.42
C PHE A 142 -10.82 10.85 6.57
N CYS A 143 -10.68 10.99 5.26
CA CYS A 143 -10.70 9.90 4.30
C CYS A 143 -9.28 9.70 3.76
N LEU A 144 -8.89 8.44 3.56
CA LEU A 144 -7.66 8.08 2.88
C LEU A 144 -7.94 7.67 1.45
N LEU A 145 -7.22 8.28 0.51
CA LEU A 145 -7.13 7.80 -0.87
C LEU A 145 -5.74 7.25 -1.16
N THR A 146 -5.70 6.13 -1.87
CA THR A 146 -4.47 5.43 -2.27
C THR A 146 -4.36 5.38 -3.79
N GLN A 147 -3.25 4.84 -4.28
CA GLN A 147 -3.07 4.57 -5.71
C GLN A 147 -4.19 3.69 -6.28
N GLU A 148 -4.66 2.71 -5.51
CA GLU A 148 -5.75 1.81 -5.90
C GLU A 148 -7.05 2.57 -6.21
N ASP A 149 -7.37 3.62 -5.44
CA ASP A 149 -8.59 4.40 -5.66
C ASP A 149 -8.54 5.16 -6.98
N LEU A 150 -7.38 5.73 -7.32
CA LEU A 150 -7.16 6.41 -8.59
C LEU A 150 -7.20 5.42 -9.75
N VAL A 151 -6.55 4.26 -9.63
CA VAL A 151 -6.60 3.20 -10.66
C VAL A 151 -8.03 2.72 -10.88
N ARG A 152 -8.81 2.51 -9.80
CA ARG A 152 -10.23 2.17 -9.88
C ARG A 152 -11.06 3.27 -10.54
N TYR A 153 -10.78 4.53 -10.23
CA TYR A 153 -11.43 5.68 -10.86
C TYR A 153 -11.17 5.72 -12.38
N PHE A 154 -9.92 5.52 -12.80
CA PHE A 154 -9.57 5.45 -14.22
C PHE A 154 -10.18 4.22 -14.91
N LEU A 155 -10.24 3.07 -14.24
CA LEU A 155 -10.92 1.89 -14.76
C LEU A 155 -12.43 2.12 -14.94
N ALA A 156 -13.07 2.80 -14.00
CA ALA A 156 -14.49 3.17 -14.12
C ALA A 156 -14.72 4.17 -15.27
N SER A 157 -13.69 4.90 -15.67
CA SER A 157 -13.70 5.88 -16.75
C SER A 157 -13.10 5.35 -18.06
N ILE A 158 -13.02 4.02 -18.22
CA ILE A 158 -12.29 3.35 -19.31
C ILE A 158 -12.76 3.76 -20.72
N SER A 159 -14.01 4.14 -20.89
CA SER A 159 -14.56 4.57 -22.19
C SER A 159 -13.85 5.80 -22.76
N VAL A 160 -13.32 6.66 -21.89
CA VAL A 160 -12.55 7.87 -22.27
C VAL A 160 -11.07 7.55 -22.49
N LEU A 161 -10.59 6.41 -21.97
CA LEU A 161 -9.20 5.95 -22.00
C LEU A 161 -9.02 4.73 -22.92
N SER A 162 -10.00 4.43 -23.78
CA SER A 162 -10.06 3.16 -24.49
C SER A 162 -8.85 2.88 -25.39
N SER A 163 -8.20 3.93 -25.91
CA SER A 163 -7.02 3.81 -26.77
C SER A 163 -5.77 3.39 -26.03
N ILE A 164 -5.61 3.76 -24.76
CA ILE A 164 -4.40 3.45 -23.98
C ILE A 164 -4.55 2.12 -23.24
N VAL A 165 -5.73 1.84 -22.71
CA VAL A 165 -6.00 0.66 -21.88
C VAL A 165 -6.03 -0.65 -22.70
N SER A 166 -6.19 -0.59 -24.02
CA SER A 166 -6.12 -1.75 -24.91
C SER A 166 -4.70 -2.11 -25.34
N LEU A 167 -3.72 -1.23 -25.14
CA LEU A 167 -2.33 -1.47 -25.51
C LEU A 167 -1.68 -2.45 -24.55
N SER A 168 -0.64 -3.14 -25.03
CA SER A 168 0.10 -4.09 -24.21
C SER A 168 0.99 -3.37 -23.20
N VAL A 169 1.24 -4.00 -22.06
CA VAL A 169 2.19 -3.52 -21.05
C VAL A 169 3.56 -3.22 -21.67
N SER A 170 4.05 -4.09 -22.56
CA SER A 170 5.32 -3.89 -23.26
C SER A 170 5.31 -2.67 -24.18
N SER A 171 4.22 -2.41 -24.90
CA SER A 171 4.12 -1.26 -25.82
C SER A 171 4.01 0.08 -25.09
N LEU A 172 3.59 0.04 -23.82
CA LEU A 172 3.48 1.20 -22.94
C LEU A 172 4.74 1.45 -22.11
N ASP A 173 5.78 0.64 -22.29
CA ASP A 173 7.04 0.69 -21.51
C ASP A 173 6.81 0.66 -19.99
N LEU A 174 5.84 -0.16 -19.56
CA LEU A 174 5.43 -0.27 -18.15
C LEU A 174 6.26 -1.28 -17.35
N ILE A 175 7.09 -2.08 -18.01
CA ILE A 175 7.80 -3.20 -17.37
C ILE A 175 9.04 -2.68 -16.65
N GLN A 176 9.01 -2.66 -15.32
CA GLN A 176 10.19 -2.40 -14.52
C GLN A 176 11.04 -3.67 -14.39
N HIS A 177 12.31 -3.59 -14.79
CA HIS A 177 13.26 -4.70 -14.70
C HIS A 177 14.11 -4.69 -13.42
N ASP A 178 14.18 -3.55 -12.73
CA ASP A 178 14.85 -3.44 -11.42
C ASP A 178 13.82 -3.65 -10.31
N PHE A 179 13.77 -4.87 -9.78
CA PHE A 179 12.88 -5.23 -8.68
C PHE A 179 13.63 -6.05 -7.63
N PRO A 180 13.31 -5.86 -6.34
CA PRO A 180 13.96 -6.64 -5.29
C PRO A 180 13.51 -8.09 -5.39
N SER A 181 14.48 -9.00 -5.40
CA SER A 181 14.23 -10.44 -5.39
C SER A 181 15.11 -11.13 -4.36
N ILE A 182 14.63 -12.28 -3.88
CA ILE A 182 15.31 -13.09 -2.88
C ILE A 182 15.04 -14.57 -3.12
N GLN A 183 16.00 -15.42 -2.78
CA GLN A 183 15.81 -16.87 -2.89
C GLN A 183 15.19 -17.44 -1.62
N PRO A 184 14.38 -18.51 -1.70
CA PRO A 184 13.67 -19.13 -0.57
C PRO A 184 14.54 -19.36 0.68
N ARG A 185 15.76 -19.85 0.48
CA ARG A 185 16.67 -20.28 1.55
C ARG A 185 17.25 -19.16 2.42
N TYR A 186 17.11 -17.89 2.01
CA TYR A 186 17.60 -16.76 2.79
C TYR A 186 16.69 -16.49 4.00
N SER A 187 17.15 -15.68 4.95
CA SER A 187 16.37 -15.36 6.15
C SER A 187 15.15 -14.48 5.82
N ALA A 188 14.05 -14.71 6.53
CA ALA A 188 12.85 -13.87 6.44
C ALA A 188 13.13 -12.40 6.81
N THR A 189 14.06 -12.15 7.73
CA THR A 189 14.51 -10.81 8.12
C THR A 189 15.17 -10.05 6.96
N SER A 190 15.91 -10.75 6.09
CA SER A 190 16.50 -10.17 4.88
C SER A 190 15.39 -9.73 3.91
N ALA A 191 14.39 -10.57 3.70
CA ALA A 191 13.24 -10.23 2.85
C ALA A 191 12.43 -9.05 3.43
N LEU A 192 12.18 -9.04 4.74
CA LEU A 192 11.49 -7.94 5.43
C LEU A 192 12.29 -6.64 5.40
N SER A 193 13.62 -6.72 5.43
CA SER A 193 14.51 -5.57 5.27
C SER A 193 14.42 -4.99 3.85
N LEU A 194 14.43 -5.84 2.82
CA LEU A 194 14.21 -5.44 1.43
C LEU A 194 12.84 -4.76 1.26
N LEU A 195 11.78 -5.38 1.76
CA LEU A 195 10.42 -4.82 1.72
C LEU A 195 10.35 -3.45 2.44
N ASN A 196 10.97 -3.33 3.62
CA ASN A 196 10.97 -2.07 4.37
C ASN A 196 11.82 -0.98 3.71
N ARG A 197 12.87 -1.35 2.97
CA ARG A 197 13.78 -0.41 2.29
C ARG A 197 13.17 0.11 1.00
N HIS A 198 12.68 -0.80 0.15
CA HIS A 198 12.20 -0.46 -1.19
C HIS A 198 10.73 -0.03 -1.17
N LYS A 199 9.95 -0.46 -0.16
CA LYS A 199 8.50 -0.24 -0.08
C LYS A 199 7.74 -0.77 -1.30
N THR A 200 8.37 -1.69 -2.02
CA THR A 200 7.82 -2.46 -3.13
C THR A 200 7.83 -3.94 -2.75
N PRO A 201 6.93 -4.76 -3.33
CA PRO A 201 6.94 -6.21 -3.15
C PRO A 201 8.29 -6.82 -3.54
N VAL A 202 8.66 -7.89 -2.83
CA VAL A 202 9.90 -8.66 -3.06
C VAL A 202 9.54 -9.98 -3.72
N ALA A 203 10.12 -10.26 -4.89
CA ALA A 203 9.92 -11.53 -5.57
C ALA A 203 10.68 -12.66 -4.84
N VAL A 204 10.03 -13.78 -4.58
CA VAL A 204 10.69 -14.99 -4.11
C VAL A 204 10.93 -15.90 -5.31
N ILE A 205 12.20 -16.02 -5.72
CA ILE A 205 12.57 -16.65 -6.99
C ILE A 205 13.54 -17.82 -6.80
N THR A 206 13.49 -18.79 -7.71
CA THR A 206 14.49 -19.87 -7.81
C THR A 206 15.87 -19.32 -8.22
N GLU A 207 16.89 -20.17 -8.18
CA GLU A 207 18.21 -19.87 -8.76
C GLU A 207 18.17 -19.63 -10.27
N THR A 208 17.15 -20.17 -10.95
CA THR A 208 16.90 -19.99 -12.38
C THR A 208 16.03 -18.76 -12.69
N GLY A 209 15.63 -17.97 -11.68
CA GLY A 209 14.81 -16.76 -11.85
C GLY A 209 13.31 -17.01 -12.01
N HIS A 210 12.83 -18.21 -11.67
CA HIS A 210 11.41 -18.54 -11.72
C HIS A 210 10.71 -18.10 -10.44
N LEU A 211 9.53 -17.49 -10.58
CA LEU A 211 8.69 -17.03 -9.47
C LEU A 211 8.13 -18.22 -8.70
N ILE A 212 8.36 -18.24 -7.39
CA ILE A 212 7.78 -19.22 -6.47
C ILE A 212 6.64 -18.56 -5.70
N SER A 213 6.91 -17.39 -5.13
CA SER A 213 5.96 -16.58 -4.36
C SER A 213 6.42 -15.13 -4.31
N GLU A 214 5.76 -14.30 -3.51
CA GLU A 214 6.19 -12.93 -3.24
C GLU A 214 6.15 -12.63 -1.74
N LEU A 215 6.79 -11.54 -1.34
CA LEU A 215 6.57 -10.90 -0.05
C LEU A 215 6.12 -9.47 -0.30
N SER A 216 4.85 -9.20 -0.06
CA SER A 216 4.19 -7.92 -0.33
C SER A 216 3.37 -7.42 0.86
N ALA A 217 2.94 -6.16 0.79
CA ALA A 217 2.03 -5.59 1.78
C ALA A 217 0.71 -6.37 1.86
N SER A 218 0.20 -6.86 0.73
CA SER A 218 -1.02 -7.67 0.65
C SER A 218 -0.88 -8.98 1.43
N ILE A 219 0.24 -9.70 1.25
CA ILE A 219 0.51 -10.94 2.00
C ILE A 219 0.61 -10.69 3.51
N ILE A 220 1.33 -9.64 3.92
CA ILE A 220 1.46 -9.32 5.34
C ILE A 220 0.14 -8.83 5.94
N SER A 221 -0.72 -8.15 5.17
CA SER A 221 -2.05 -7.72 5.62
C SER A 221 -2.97 -8.89 6.01
N SER A 222 -2.69 -10.08 5.47
CA SER A 222 -3.44 -11.30 5.78
C SER A 222 -3.19 -11.84 7.19
N LEU A 223 -2.11 -11.42 7.85
CA LEU A 223 -1.76 -11.85 9.20
C LEU A 223 -2.74 -11.36 10.26
N ASP A 224 -3.00 -12.20 11.26
CA ASP A 224 -3.52 -11.73 12.54
C ASP A 224 -2.36 -11.24 13.40
N LEU A 225 -2.44 -9.99 13.85
CA LEU A 225 -1.50 -9.35 14.76
C LEU A 225 -1.25 -10.16 16.05
N ALA A 226 -2.25 -10.93 16.50
CA ALA A 226 -2.08 -11.83 17.64
C ALA A 226 -1.10 -12.98 17.33
N ALA A 227 -1.11 -13.49 16.10
CA ALA A 227 -0.19 -14.54 15.66
C ALA A 227 1.24 -14.00 15.51
N VAL A 228 1.39 -12.77 15.02
CA VAL A 228 2.70 -12.10 14.94
C VAL A 228 3.32 -11.96 16.33
N LYS A 229 2.57 -11.44 17.32
CA LYS A 229 3.06 -11.22 18.69
C LYS A 229 3.60 -12.50 19.35
N GLY A 230 2.93 -13.63 19.14
CA GLY A 230 3.33 -14.92 19.73
C GLY A 230 4.47 -15.63 19.00
N SER A 231 4.91 -15.13 17.84
CA SER A 231 5.86 -15.82 16.97
C SER A 231 7.01 -14.94 16.46
N VAL A 232 7.14 -13.70 16.94
CA VAL A 232 8.22 -12.77 16.54
C VAL A 232 9.62 -13.42 16.67
N SER A 233 9.86 -14.18 17.74
CA SER A 233 11.12 -14.90 17.95
C SER A 233 11.40 -15.96 16.88
N ASN A 234 10.35 -16.58 16.34
CA ASN A 234 10.45 -17.64 15.33
C ASN A 234 10.63 -17.05 13.93
N ILE A 235 10.06 -15.86 13.67
CA ILE A 235 10.25 -15.16 12.38
C ILE A 235 11.73 -14.88 12.12
N ALA A 236 12.50 -14.56 13.17
CA ALA A 236 13.95 -14.33 13.04
C ALA A 236 14.73 -15.58 12.60
N THR A 237 14.19 -16.78 12.85
CA THR A 237 14.81 -18.05 12.47
C THR A 237 14.30 -18.62 11.15
N PHE A 238 13.17 -18.11 10.65
CA PHE A 238 12.57 -18.63 9.43
C PHE A 238 13.40 -18.28 8.20
N SER A 239 13.45 -19.23 7.28
CA SER A 239 13.74 -18.92 5.88
C SER A 239 12.57 -18.15 5.23
N VAL A 240 12.76 -17.61 4.02
CA VAL A 240 11.70 -16.89 3.32
C VAL A 240 10.52 -17.80 3.00
N ASP A 241 10.77 -19.04 2.55
CA ASP A 241 9.70 -20.01 2.25
C ASP A 241 8.96 -20.48 3.49
N GLU A 242 9.67 -20.72 4.60
CA GLU A 242 9.04 -21.02 5.89
C GLU A 242 8.15 -19.87 6.36
N PHE A 243 8.63 -18.63 6.21
CA PHE A 243 7.86 -17.45 6.60
C PHE A 243 6.62 -17.24 5.73
N VAL A 244 6.74 -17.34 4.39
CA VAL A 244 5.59 -17.25 3.49
C VAL A 244 4.59 -18.37 3.80
N GLY A 245 5.06 -19.62 3.90
CA GLY A 245 4.21 -20.76 4.26
C GLY A 245 3.53 -20.61 5.61
N TRP A 246 4.20 -20.01 6.59
CA TRP A 246 3.62 -19.67 7.89
C TRP A 246 2.51 -18.62 7.77
N ILE A 247 2.72 -17.54 7.00
CA ILE A 247 1.69 -16.52 6.74
C ILE A 247 0.45 -17.16 6.11
N GLU A 248 0.64 -17.94 5.05
CA GLU A 248 -0.48 -18.60 4.37
C GLU A 248 -1.20 -19.60 5.29
N GLY A 249 -0.45 -20.33 6.13
CA GLY A 249 -1.02 -21.23 7.13
C GLY A 249 -1.91 -20.50 8.14
N ILE A 250 -1.52 -19.28 8.56
CA ILE A 250 -2.34 -18.42 9.42
C ILE A 250 -3.58 -17.93 8.69
N ALA A 251 -3.44 -17.49 7.43
CA ALA A 251 -4.56 -17.04 6.62
C ALA A 251 -5.62 -18.16 6.50
N ARG A 252 -5.20 -19.39 6.15
CA ARG A 252 -6.06 -20.57 6.06
C ARG A 252 -6.77 -20.89 7.39
N LYS A 253 -6.05 -20.89 8.51
CA LYS A 253 -6.63 -21.12 9.85
C LYS A 253 -7.65 -20.06 10.25
N SER A 254 -7.48 -18.83 9.76
CA SER A 254 -8.35 -17.70 10.03
C SER A 254 -9.52 -17.61 9.04
N GLY A 255 -9.69 -18.59 8.14
CA GLY A 255 -10.71 -18.58 7.08
C GLY A 255 -10.50 -17.47 6.05
N ARG A 256 -9.29 -16.91 5.93
CA ARG A 256 -8.95 -15.87 4.96
C ARG A 256 -8.44 -16.53 3.69
N SER A 257 -8.76 -15.93 2.53
CA SER A 257 -8.15 -16.32 1.27
C SER A 257 -6.65 -16.12 1.35
N VAL A 258 -5.89 -17.10 0.86
CA VAL A 258 -4.45 -16.93 0.65
C VAL A 258 -4.29 -15.98 -0.54
N PRO A 259 -3.48 -14.92 -0.42
CA PRO A 259 -3.20 -14.03 -1.55
C PRO A 259 -2.47 -14.81 -2.63
N GLU A 260 -3.06 -14.83 -3.83
CA GLU A 260 -2.46 -15.45 -5.00
C GLU A 260 -1.52 -14.47 -5.68
N VAL A 261 -0.37 -14.95 -6.12
CA VAL A 261 0.58 -14.13 -6.88
C VAL A 261 -0.01 -13.83 -8.24
N VAL A 262 -0.18 -12.54 -8.53
CA VAL A 262 -0.77 -12.10 -9.80
C VAL A 262 0.33 -11.93 -10.82
N VAL A 263 0.18 -12.63 -11.96
CA VAL A 263 1.14 -12.60 -13.06
C VAL A 263 0.47 -12.17 -14.37
N CYS A 264 1.25 -11.56 -15.25
CA CYS A 264 0.87 -11.25 -16.62
C CYS A 264 2.05 -11.48 -17.58
N GLN A 265 1.76 -11.48 -18.87
CA GLN A 265 2.75 -11.53 -19.94
C GLN A 265 3.01 -10.13 -20.51
N PRO A 266 4.17 -9.85 -21.12
CA PRO A 266 4.46 -8.57 -21.77
C PRO A 266 3.39 -8.13 -22.77
N GLY A 267 2.79 -9.08 -23.50
CA GLY A 267 1.69 -8.83 -24.43
C GLY A 267 0.31 -8.57 -23.79
N SER A 268 0.17 -8.70 -22.47
CA SER A 268 -1.11 -8.48 -21.77
C SER A 268 -1.55 -7.03 -21.90
N SER A 269 -2.86 -6.81 -22.11
CA SER A 269 -3.41 -5.45 -22.19
C SER A 269 -3.40 -4.75 -20.82
N LEU A 270 -3.23 -3.43 -20.82
CA LEU A 270 -3.25 -2.63 -19.59
C LEU A 270 -4.56 -2.81 -18.81
N VAL A 271 -5.71 -2.87 -19.49
CA VAL A 271 -7.01 -3.14 -18.83
C VAL A 271 -7.02 -4.49 -18.10
N ALA A 272 -6.46 -5.54 -18.71
CA ALA A 272 -6.42 -6.86 -18.08
C ALA A 272 -5.59 -6.82 -16.79
N VAL A 273 -4.42 -6.18 -16.84
CA VAL A 273 -3.54 -5.99 -15.68
C VAL A 273 -4.23 -5.18 -14.58
N MET A 274 -4.90 -4.08 -14.92
CA MET A 274 -5.67 -3.29 -13.95
C MET A 274 -6.79 -4.10 -13.29
N VAL A 275 -7.57 -4.84 -14.09
CA VAL A 275 -8.67 -5.68 -13.59
C VAL A 275 -8.15 -6.78 -12.67
N GLN A 276 -7.07 -7.47 -13.05
CA GLN A 276 -6.44 -8.49 -12.23
C GLN A 276 -5.93 -7.91 -10.91
N ALA A 277 -5.16 -6.83 -10.96
CA ALA A 277 -4.60 -6.20 -9.76
C ALA A 277 -5.71 -5.78 -8.78
N LEU A 278 -6.77 -5.13 -9.28
CA LEU A 278 -7.91 -4.69 -8.46
C LEU A 278 -8.75 -5.86 -7.92
N ALA A 279 -8.94 -6.92 -8.71
CA ALA A 279 -9.72 -8.10 -8.30
C ALA A 279 -9.02 -8.88 -7.17
N HIS A 280 -7.69 -9.00 -7.27
CA HIS A 280 -6.85 -9.67 -6.27
C HIS A 280 -6.41 -8.74 -5.12
N ARG A 281 -6.78 -7.45 -5.17
CA ARG A 281 -6.40 -6.41 -4.18
C ARG A 281 -4.89 -6.34 -3.97
N VAL A 282 -4.16 -6.29 -5.08
CA VAL A 282 -2.71 -6.08 -5.12
C VAL A 282 -2.41 -4.78 -5.84
N ASP A 283 -1.32 -4.12 -5.46
CA ASP A 283 -0.85 -2.85 -6.02
C ASP A 283 0.15 -3.03 -7.17
N HIS A 284 0.39 -4.28 -7.57
CA HIS A 284 1.34 -4.65 -8.59
C HIS A 284 0.97 -5.98 -9.25
N VAL A 285 1.61 -6.26 -10.39
CA VAL A 285 1.52 -7.51 -11.13
C VAL A 285 2.92 -7.89 -11.61
N TRP A 286 3.31 -9.14 -11.42
CA TRP A 286 4.59 -9.65 -11.95
C TRP A 286 4.47 -9.92 -13.44
N VAL A 287 5.51 -9.58 -14.18
CA VAL A 287 5.61 -9.90 -15.60
C VAL A 287 6.50 -11.12 -15.75
N VAL A 288 5.96 -12.18 -16.37
CA VAL A 288 6.68 -13.43 -16.63
C VAL A 288 6.95 -13.61 -18.12
N ASP A 289 8.02 -14.32 -18.46
CA ASP A 289 8.37 -14.63 -19.85
C ASP A 289 7.29 -15.50 -20.51
N GLU A 290 7.02 -15.27 -21.80
CA GLU A 290 6.03 -16.04 -22.57
C GLU A 290 6.54 -17.43 -22.98
N LYS A 291 7.87 -17.62 -23.03
CA LYS A 291 8.53 -18.84 -23.51
C LYS A 291 9.06 -19.71 -22.37
N ASP A 292 9.36 -19.09 -21.23
CA ASP A 292 9.90 -19.75 -20.04
C ASP A 292 8.91 -19.51 -18.88
N ASP A 293 7.90 -20.38 -18.79
CA ASP A 293 6.78 -20.25 -17.87
C ASP A 293 7.27 -19.95 -16.44
N CYS A 294 6.73 -18.89 -15.85
CA CYS A 294 7.05 -18.38 -14.52
C CYS A 294 8.44 -17.73 -14.35
N LYS A 295 9.28 -17.60 -15.38
CA LYS A 295 10.50 -16.79 -15.25
C LYS A 295 10.15 -15.30 -15.17
N VAL A 296 10.53 -14.65 -14.07
CA VAL A 296 10.21 -13.22 -13.86
C VAL A 296 11.07 -12.37 -14.77
N VAL A 297 10.43 -11.54 -15.60
CA VAL A 297 11.10 -10.55 -16.45
C VAL A 297 10.95 -9.14 -15.90
N GLY A 298 9.93 -8.87 -15.09
CA GLY A 298 9.72 -7.55 -14.50
C GLY A 298 8.50 -7.46 -13.59
N ILE A 299 8.15 -6.23 -13.24
CA ILE A 299 6.97 -5.88 -12.44
C ILE A 299 6.29 -4.65 -13.02
N VAL A 300 4.96 -4.59 -12.91
CA VAL A 300 4.15 -3.40 -13.19
C VAL A 300 3.46 -2.99 -11.90
N THR A 301 3.62 -1.74 -11.48
CA THR A 301 2.98 -1.21 -10.27
C THR A 301 1.86 -0.25 -10.61
N PHE A 302 0.98 0.04 -9.64
CA PHE A 302 0.01 1.13 -9.79
C PHE A 302 0.67 2.49 -10.05
N THR A 303 1.89 2.72 -9.56
CA THR A 303 2.63 3.95 -9.87
C THR A 303 2.91 4.05 -11.37
N ASP A 304 3.29 2.96 -12.02
CA ASP A 304 3.57 2.93 -13.46
C ASP A 304 2.30 3.14 -14.28
N ILE A 305 1.21 2.49 -13.88
CA ILE A 305 -0.11 2.66 -14.52
C ILE A 305 -0.59 4.11 -14.41
N LEU A 306 -0.48 4.70 -13.21
CA LEU A 306 -0.89 6.08 -12.94
C LEU A 306 -0.05 7.10 -13.72
N ARG A 307 1.24 6.81 -13.92
CA ARG A 307 2.14 7.60 -14.77
C ARG A 307 1.66 7.65 -16.23
N VAL A 308 1.25 6.52 -16.79
CA VAL A 308 0.68 6.47 -18.14
C VAL A 308 -0.62 7.30 -18.23
N PHE A 309 -1.49 7.22 -17.23
CA PHE A 309 -2.71 8.04 -17.22
C PHE A 309 -2.42 9.53 -17.08
N ARG A 310 -1.45 9.91 -16.24
CA ARG A 310 -1.01 11.31 -16.13
C ARG A 310 -0.56 11.83 -17.49
N TYR A 311 0.31 11.08 -18.17
CA TYR A 311 0.80 11.44 -19.49
C TYR A 311 -0.33 11.64 -20.51
N GLN A 312 -1.32 10.74 -20.53
CA GLN A 312 -2.49 10.87 -21.41
C GLN A 312 -3.36 12.10 -21.10
N LEU A 313 -3.40 12.55 -19.85
CA LEU A 313 -4.17 13.72 -19.44
C LEU A 313 -3.45 15.04 -19.72
N THR A 314 -2.12 15.09 -19.60
CA THR A 314 -1.34 16.33 -19.69
C THR A 314 -0.56 16.49 -20.99
N GLY A 315 -0.23 15.40 -21.68
CA GLY A 315 0.63 15.38 -22.87
C GLY A 315 2.10 15.72 -22.59
N VAL A 316 2.52 15.75 -21.32
CA VAL A 316 3.90 16.09 -20.92
C VAL A 316 4.67 14.81 -20.60
N GLU A 317 5.66 14.48 -21.43
CA GLU A 317 6.61 13.36 -21.17
C GLU A 317 7.52 13.68 -19.98
N PHE A 318 8.03 12.60 -19.36
CA PHE A 318 8.87 12.59 -18.15
C PHE A 318 10.16 13.39 -18.28
#